data_AF-A0A535H1J4-F1
#
_entry.id   AF-A0A535H1J4-F1
#
_cell.length_a   1.000
_cell.length_b   1.000
_cell.length_c   1.000
_cell.angle_alpha   90.00
_cell.angle_beta   90.00
_cell.angle_gamma   90.00
#
_symmetry.space_group_name_H-M   'P 1'
#
loop_
_entity.id
_entity.type
_entity.pdbx_description
1 polymer ?
#
loop_
_entity_poly.entity_id
_entity_poly.type
_entity_poly.pdbx_seq_one_letter_code
_entity_poly.pdbx_strand_id
1 'polypeptide(L)'
;MTPDALAQEATRIAQRHNLELEVLGPAELKSGGYNLLLGVGAGSARPPRLIRLRHHGNHDAGNASAAVLALIGKGITFDSGGISLKNPENMSRMKDDMSGAAAVLSAIDVIASRKLPLDVMAVIA
;
A
#
# COMPACT_ATOMS: atom_id res chain seq x y z
N MET A 1 13.85 -3.39 -2.01
CA MET A 1 12.65 -2.56 -1.74
C MET A 1 12.59 -2.28 -0.25
N THR A 2 12.27 -1.07 0.18
CA THR A 2 12.03 -0.70 1.60
C THR A 2 10.63 -0.09 1.73
N PRO A 3 10.04 0.08 2.93
CA PRO A 3 8.73 0.72 3.07
C PRO A 3 8.70 2.13 2.46
N ASP A 4 9.80 2.88 2.62
CA ASP A 4 9.95 4.21 2.03
C ASP A 4 10.03 4.15 0.49
N ALA A 5 10.81 3.22 -0.07
CA ALA A 5 10.88 3.04 -1.52
C ALA A 5 9.54 2.59 -2.13
N LEU A 6 8.76 1.78 -1.40
CA LEU A 6 7.41 1.38 -1.80
C LEU A 6 6.44 2.58 -1.80
N ALA A 7 6.54 3.46 -0.80
CA ALA A 7 5.79 4.72 -0.77
C ALA A 7 6.19 5.68 -1.90
N GLN A 8 7.48 5.74 -2.26
CA GLN A 8 7.96 6.50 -3.40
C GLN A 8 7.42 5.94 -4.73
N GLU A 9 7.29 4.62 -4.86
CA GLU A 9 6.64 3.99 -6.03
C GLU A 9 5.18 4.41 -6.14
N ALA A 10 4.43 4.30 -5.04
CA ALA A 10 3.04 4.76 -4.97
C ALA A 10 2.90 6.25 -5.33
N THR A 11 3.86 7.07 -4.88
CA THR A 11 3.92 8.51 -5.22
C THR A 11 4.09 8.72 -6.72
N ARG A 12 4.98 7.96 -7.37
CA ARG A 12 5.19 8.05 -8.81
C ARG A 12 3.96 7.61 -9.61
N ILE A 13 3.26 6.56 -9.18
CA ILE A 13 1.98 6.14 -9.78
C ILE A 13 0.92 7.24 -9.62
N ALA A 14 0.78 7.79 -8.41
CA ALA A 14 -0.18 8.86 -8.14
C ALA A 14 0.04 10.09 -9.02
N GLN A 15 1.29 10.55 -9.15
CA GLN A 15 1.65 11.69 -9.98
C GLN A 15 1.40 11.43 -11.47
N ARG A 16 1.67 10.20 -11.95
CA ARG A 16 1.47 9.83 -13.36
C ARG A 16 0.00 9.89 -13.77
N HIS A 17 -0.90 9.59 -12.84
CA HIS A 17 -2.34 9.44 -13.13
C HIS A 17 -3.24 10.44 -12.38
N ASN A 18 -2.66 11.40 -11.67
CA ASN A 18 -3.37 12.36 -10.83
C ASN A 18 -4.32 11.68 -9.81
N LEU A 19 -3.83 10.63 -9.15
CA LEU A 19 -4.54 9.97 -8.06
C LEU A 19 -4.38 10.77 -6.76
N GLU A 20 -5.40 10.71 -5.90
CA GLU A 20 -5.22 11.17 -4.53
C GLU A 20 -4.28 10.22 -3.80
N LEU A 21 -3.36 10.76 -3.02
CA LEU A 21 -2.37 10.00 -2.27
C LEU A 21 -2.26 10.53 -0.85
N GLU A 22 -2.24 9.61 0.11
CA GLU A 22 -1.80 9.89 1.48
C GLU A 22 -0.76 8.83 1.88
N VAL A 23 0.34 9.28 2.48
CA VAL A 23 1.36 8.41 3.06
C VAL A 23 1.53 8.79 4.53
N LEU A 24 1.19 7.87 5.43
CA LEU A 24 1.36 8.06 6.87
C LEU A 24 2.71 7.52 7.32
N GLY A 25 3.48 8.34 8.03
CA GLY A 25 4.70 7.96 8.71
C GLY A 25 4.47 7.61 10.19
N PRO A 26 5.54 7.33 10.96
CA PRO A 26 5.42 6.87 12.34
C PRO A 26 4.67 7.83 13.26
N ALA A 27 4.79 9.14 13.04
CA ALA A 27 4.12 10.14 13.83
C ALA A 27 2.60 10.10 13.60
N GLU A 28 2.19 10.08 12.34
CA GLU A 28 0.79 10.01 11.93
C GLU A 28 0.15 8.66 12.30
N LEU A 29 0.91 7.56 12.14
CA LEU A 29 0.49 6.23 12.57
C LEU A 29 0.26 6.19 14.09
N LYS A 30 1.12 6.85 14.86
CA LYS A 30 0.99 6.92 16.32
C LYS A 30 -0.22 7.76 16.73
N SER A 31 -0.40 8.95 16.13
CA SER A 31 -1.56 9.79 16.44
C SER A 31 -2.87 9.14 16.01
N GLY A 32 -2.86 8.36 14.92
CA GLY A 32 -4.02 7.65 14.40
C GLY A 32 -4.31 6.31 15.09
N GLY A 33 -3.51 5.88 16.08
CA GLY A 33 -3.75 4.64 16.81
C GLY A 33 -3.43 3.35 16.04
N TYR A 34 -2.60 3.40 15.00
CA TYR A 34 -2.18 2.25 14.17
C TYR A 34 -1.11 1.39 14.86
N ASN A 35 -1.39 0.98 16.10
CA ASN A 35 -0.43 0.33 17.00
C ASN A 35 0.06 -1.02 16.49
N LEU A 36 -0.75 -1.75 15.72
CA LEU A 36 -0.35 -3.03 15.12
C LEU A 36 0.77 -2.84 14.10
N LEU A 37 0.59 -1.90 13.16
CA LEU A 37 1.59 -1.62 12.12
C LEU A 37 2.89 -1.05 12.74
N LEU A 38 2.76 -0.18 13.74
CA LEU A 38 3.89 0.31 14.52
C LEU A 38 4.62 -0.83 15.24
N GLY A 39 3.89 -1.74 15.89
CA GLY A 39 4.45 -2.86 16.62
C GLY A 39 5.21 -3.84 15.71
N VAL A 40 4.63 -4.20 14.56
CA VAL A 40 5.28 -5.05 13.55
C VAL A 40 6.55 -4.40 13.00
N GLY A 41 6.50 -3.09 12.72
CA GLY A 41 7.64 -2.34 12.18
C GLY A 41 8.70 -1.93 13.20
N ALA A 42 8.45 -2.06 14.50
CA ALA A 42 9.30 -1.50 15.55
C ALA A 42 10.72 -2.09 15.59
N GLY A 43 10.89 -3.33 15.13
CA GLY A 43 12.20 -3.99 15.06
C GLY A 43 13.05 -3.59 13.85
N SER A 44 12.53 -2.77 12.94
CA SER A 44 13.20 -2.40 11.69
C SER A 44 13.87 -1.03 11.79
N ALA A 45 15.08 -0.90 11.23
CA ALA A 45 15.73 0.40 11.01
C ALA A 45 15.01 1.24 9.92
N ARG A 46 14.16 0.60 9.10
CA ARG A 46 13.30 1.25 8.12
C ARG A 46 11.88 1.35 8.71
N PRO A 47 11.43 2.54 9.13
CA PRO A 47 10.15 2.70 9.80
C PRO A 47 8.96 2.31 8.90
N PRO A 48 7.84 1.85 9.49
CA PRO A 48 6.65 1.48 8.72
C PRO A 48 6.00 2.69 8.05
N ARG A 49 5.17 2.41 7.05
CA ARG A 49 4.35 3.38 6.31
C ARG A 49 2.98 2.77 6.06
N LEU A 50 1.93 3.59 6.10
CA LEU A 50 0.63 3.26 5.50
C LEU A 50 0.46 4.11 4.27
N ILE A 51 0.12 3.51 3.13
CA ILE A 51 -0.12 4.21 1.88
C ILE A 51 -1.59 4.08 1.52
N ARG A 52 -2.24 5.18 1.16
CA ARG A 52 -3.59 5.21 0.59
C ARG A 52 -3.55 5.91 -0.75
N LEU A 53 -4.06 5.25 -1.78
CA LEU A 53 -4.30 5.82 -3.10
C LEU A 53 -5.80 5.81 -3.39
N ARG A 54 -6.31 6.86 -4.01
CA ARG A 54 -7.69 6.87 -4.50
C ARG A 54 -7.78 7.29 -5.95
N HIS A 55 -8.44 6.44 -6.73
CA HIS A 55 -8.88 6.69 -8.10
C HIS A 55 -10.37 7.00 -8.07
N HIS A 56 -10.75 8.12 -8.67
CA HIS A 56 -12.17 8.47 -8.85
C HIS A 56 -12.58 8.11 -10.27
N GLY A 57 -13.62 7.28 -10.37
CA GLY A 57 -14.16 6.87 -11.65
C GLY A 57 -14.85 8.05 -12.34
N ASN A 58 -14.66 8.20 -13.65
CA ASN A 58 -15.43 9.17 -14.42
C ASN A 58 -16.81 8.59 -14.72
N HIS A 59 -17.67 8.57 -13.70
CA HIS A 59 -19.04 8.11 -13.82
C HIS A 59 -19.87 9.14 -14.59
N ASP A 60 -20.66 8.71 -15.57
CA ASP A 60 -21.71 9.56 -16.13
C ASP A 60 -22.66 9.98 -15.01
N ALA A 61 -23.07 11.26 -14.99
CA ALA A 61 -23.78 11.91 -13.88
C ALA A 61 -25.06 11.20 -13.39
N GLY A 62 -25.60 10.23 -14.15
CA GLY A 62 -26.73 9.40 -13.76
C GLY A 62 -26.41 8.13 -12.95
N ASN A 63 -25.13 7.82 -12.70
CA ASN A 63 -24.71 6.56 -12.05
C ASN A 63 -23.77 6.77 -10.85
N ALA A 64 -23.95 7.89 -10.14
CA ALA A 64 -23.14 8.34 -8.99
C ALA A 64 -23.27 7.47 -7.72
N SER A 65 -23.89 6.28 -7.82
CA SER A 65 -24.09 5.32 -6.72
C SER A 65 -23.20 4.07 -6.88
N ALA A 66 -22.04 4.21 -7.52
CA ALA A 66 -21.12 3.09 -7.68
C ALA A 66 -20.43 2.76 -6.35
N ALA A 67 -20.48 1.49 -5.94
CA ALA A 67 -19.77 1.02 -4.76
C ALA A 67 -18.26 1.28 -4.91
N VAL A 68 -17.62 1.75 -3.83
CA VAL A 68 -16.16 1.93 -3.82
C VAL A 68 -15.49 0.57 -3.64
N LEU A 69 -14.64 0.17 -4.60
CA LEU A 69 -13.81 -1.02 -4.48
C LEU A 69 -12.62 -0.72 -3.57
N ALA A 70 -12.49 -1.45 -2.47
CA ALA A 70 -11.31 -1.40 -1.61
C ALA A 70 -10.33 -2.53 -1.96
N LEU A 71 -9.10 -2.16 -2.29
CA LEU A 71 -7.99 -3.09 -2.52
C LEU A 71 -6.98 -2.94 -1.39
N ILE A 72 -6.73 -4.02 -0.62
CA ILE A 72 -5.77 -3.99 0.49
C ILE A 72 -4.59 -4.91 0.18
N GLY A 73 -3.38 -4.37 0.22
CA GLY A 73 -2.15 -5.09 -0.08
C GLY A 73 -1.22 -5.15 1.12
N LYS A 74 -0.81 -6.37 1.51
CA LYS A 74 0.26 -6.58 2.50
C LYS A 74 1.59 -6.05 1.94
N GLY A 75 2.21 -5.12 2.68
CA GLY A 75 3.40 -4.35 2.32
C GLY A 75 4.65 -4.72 3.13
N ILE A 76 4.74 -5.94 3.67
CA ILE A 76 5.90 -6.39 4.43
C ILE A 76 7.09 -6.58 3.49
N THR A 77 7.95 -5.55 3.42
CA THR A 77 9.08 -5.52 2.46
C THR A 77 10.16 -6.56 2.72
N PHE A 78 10.21 -7.12 3.93
CA PHE A 78 11.00 -8.28 4.28
C PHE A 78 10.47 -8.89 5.60
N ASP A 79 10.17 -10.19 5.61
CA ASP A 79 9.67 -10.90 6.79
C ASP A 79 10.74 -11.85 7.37
N SER A 80 11.47 -11.42 8.39
CA SER A 80 12.37 -12.31 9.13
C SER A 80 11.64 -13.26 10.08
N GLY A 81 10.37 -13.00 10.39
CA GLY A 81 9.58 -13.63 11.47
C GLY A 81 9.62 -12.87 12.80
N GLY A 82 10.47 -11.85 12.95
CA GLY A 82 10.62 -11.09 14.19
C GLY A 82 11.22 -11.92 15.32
N ILE A 83 10.63 -11.88 16.51
CA ILE A 83 11.04 -12.71 17.66
C ILE A 83 10.95 -14.20 17.31
N SER A 84 9.94 -14.59 16.52
CA SER A 84 9.76 -15.93 15.98
C SER A 84 10.54 -16.08 14.67
N LEU A 85 11.86 -15.99 14.76
CA LEU A 85 12.77 -15.98 13.61
C LEU A 85 12.57 -17.22 12.72
N LYS A 86 12.42 -16.99 11.41
CA LYS A 86 12.30 -18.07 10.42
C LYS A 86 13.63 -18.81 10.22
N ASN A 87 13.55 -20.03 9.69
CA ASN A 87 14.73 -20.76 9.25
C ASN A 87 15.40 -20.08 8.05
N PRO A 88 16.75 -20.10 7.95
CA PRO A 88 17.48 -19.39 6.90
C PRO A 88 17.15 -19.84 5.47
N GLU A 89 16.84 -21.13 5.28
CA GLU A 89 16.71 -21.78 3.97
C GLU A 89 15.74 -21.06 3.01
N ASN A 90 14.69 -20.42 3.53
CA ASN A 90 13.70 -19.68 2.73
C ASN A 90 13.64 -18.18 3.02
N MET A 91 14.51 -17.67 3.91
CA MET A 91 14.42 -16.28 4.37
C MET A 91 14.70 -15.27 3.26
N SER A 92 15.55 -15.62 2.29
CA SER A 92 15.83 -14.77 1.12
C SER A 92 14.59 -14.47 0.26
N ARG A 93 13.61 -15.38 0.25
CA ARG A 93 12.33 -15.22 -0.48
C ARG A 93 11.35 -14.32 0.25
N MET A 94 11.57 -14.01 1.53
CA MET A 94 10.67 -13.17 2.32
C MET A 94 10.69 -11.70 1.88
N LYS A 95 11.57 -11.32 0.94
CA LYS A 95 11.43 -10.08 0.17
C LYS A 95 10.14 -10.02 -0.65
N ASP A 96 9.56 -11.18 -0.98
CA ASP A 96 8.34 -11.31 -1.79
C ASP A 96 7.07 -11.16 -0.92
N ASP A 97 7.21 -10.99 0.39
CA ASP A 97 6.10 -10.86 1.35
C ASP A 97 5.34 -9.51 1.25
N MET A 98 5.76 -8.67 0.30
CA MET A 98 5.08 -7.46 -0.16
C MET A 98 4.39 -7.62 -1.53
N SER A 99 4.34 -8.84 -2.09
CA SER A 99 3.71 -9.11 -3.39
C SER A 99 2.23 -8.70 -3.44
N GLY A 100 1.52 -8.77 -2.31
CA GLY A 100 0.16 -8.25 -2.19
C GLY A 100 0.09 -6.73 -2.43
N ALA A 101 1.00 -5.97 -1.83
CA ALA A 101 1.13 -4.53 -2.11
C ALA A 101 1.52 -4.26 -3.57
N ALA A 102 2.44 -5.03 -4.13
CA ALA A 102 2.81 -4.90 -5.54
C ALA A 102 1.62 -5.15 -6.49
N ALA A 103 0.80 -6.17 -6.20
CA ALA A 103 -0.41 -6.46 -6.96
C ALA A 103 -1.43 -5.33 -6.87
N VAL A 104 -1.65 -4.77 -5.68
CA VAL A 104 -2.58 -3.65 -5.48
C VAL A 104 -2.10 -2.37 -6.17
N LEU A 105 -0.82 -2.02 -6.06
CA LEU A 105 -0.23 -0.87 -6.79
C LEU A 105 -0.38 -1.04 -8.30
N SER A 106 -0.07 -2.23 -8.82
CA SER A 106 -0.17 -2.51 -10.25
C SER A 106 -1.63 -2.46 -10.73
N ALA A 107 -2.56 -2.95 -9.92
CA ALA A 107 -3.98 -2.91 -10.24
C ALA A 107 -4.48 -1.46 -10.36
N ILE A 108 -4.19 -0.61 -9.36
CA ILE A 108 -4.64 0.79 -9.41
C ILE A 108 -3.93 1.60 -10.50
N ASP A 109 -2.65 1.31 -10.80
CA ASP A 109 -1.93 1.89 -11.94
C ASP A 109 -2.64 1.56 -13.27
N VAL A 110 -3.01 0.29 -13.48
CA VAL A 110 -3.75 -0.13 -14.67
C VAL A 110 -5.15 0.50 -14.74
N ILE A 111 -5.90 0.47 -13.63
CA ILE A 111 -7.25 1.07 -13.54
C ILE A 111 -7.20 2.56 -13.94
N ALA A 112 -6.24 3.30 -13.39
CA ALA A 112 -6.08 4.72 -13.65
C ALA A 112 -5.59 5.00 -15.07
N SER A 113 -4.62 4.24 -15.58
CA SER A 113 -4.11 4.37 -16.95
C SER A 113 -5.19 4.15 -18.02
N ARG A 114 -6.16 3.27 -17.73
CA ARG A 114 -7.31 2.96 -18.59
C ARG A 114 -8.52 3.85 -18.35
N LYS A 115 -8.45 4.76 -17.36
CA LYS A 115 -9.55 5.67 -16.97
C LYS A 115 -10.85 4.91 -16.74
N LEU A 116 -10.78 3.75 -16.07
CA LEU A 116 -11.98 2.95 -15.83
C LEU A 116 -12.97 3.75 -14.96
N PRO A 117 -14.28 3.64 -15.24
CA PRO A 117 -15.32 4.33 -14.47
C PRO A 117 -15.60 3.56 -13.17
N LEU A 118 -14.61 3.48 -12.30
CA LEU A 118 -14.65 2.77 -11.03
C LEU A 118 -14.03 3.63 -9.93
N ASP A 119 -14.72 3.81 -8.81
CA ASP A 119 -14.12 4.37 -7.61
C ASP A 119 -13.32 3.29 -6.88
N VAL A 120 -12.02 3.54 -6.69
CA VAL A 120 -11.11 2.55 -6.08
C VAL A 120 -10.26 3.21 -5.00
N MET A 121 -10.26 2.59 -3.82
CA MET A 121 -9.33 2.93 -2.74
C MET A 121 -8.34 1.78 -2.56
N ALA A 122 -7.06 2.05 -2.80
CA ALA A 122 -5.98 1.11 -2.54
C ALA A 122 -5.28 1.47 -1.22
N VAL A 123 -5.13 0.50 -0.33
CA VAL A 123 -4.46 0.65 0.97
C VAL A 123 -3.33 -0.37 1.08
N ILE A 124 -2.15 0.08 1.49
CA ILE A 124 -0.97 -0.77 1.68
C ILE A 124 -0.42 -0.57 3.08
N ALA A 125 -0.15 -1.68 3.76
CA ALA A 125 0.34 -1.74 5.14
C ALA A 125 1.39 -2.84 5.31
#